data_AF-A0A7C5G706-F1
#
_entry.id   AF-A0A7C5G706-F1
#
_cell.length_a   1.000
_cell.length_b   1.000
_cell.length_c   1.000
_cell.angle_alpha   90.00
_cell.angle_beta   90.00
_cell.angle_gamma   90.00
#
_symmetry.space_group_name_H-M   'P 1'
#
loop_
_entity.id
_entity.type
_entity.pdbx_description
1 polymer ?
#
loop_
_entity_poly.entity_id
_entity_poly.type
_entity_poly.pdbx_seq_one_letter_code
_entity_poly.pdbx_strand_id
1 'polypeptide(L)'
;MDALQSTLDQLRAIQEQITGFIAQLHQRQAEFEQAYKTATARSLTARERLPASREGWARLGAELRALPHTAVGMARTVVGDLRAAWAGADLERRLLLVALELGWLALLGALARIPAQRGVPLRPDVSFSAKTRIVILALLKRLPWTLLPAGALLLAAYVLRLPAKDLELLTVLALVAVGLQLVVGLSRWLFVSDLVSEERRDRGLYRRIVGVASVMAVLLVLADLGHLGYISRTLWGLVERAFMGLQLPLVPVALRLRGRLMEELEQTWGMTFWTRMLGLVSLSVPITIVATGLVGLSGYINLAWFITGKLVLLLGILLVWAALRHLFMDWTEHLRERAQRYPKRAPLIVTGVIDPLEFTGRLGLFFAAVYAAGSALRWSTGTGVGAVLRDWLTRPLFHLGSAQVNALHLVGALVYITVLVYFGLWVRRLAR
;
A
#
# COMPACT_ATOMS: atom_id res chain seq x y z
N MET A 1 62.37 14.17 18.92
CA MET A 1 61.84 12.98 18.21
C MET A 1 60.85 12.21 19.09
N ASP A 2 61.11 12.12 20.40
CA ASP A 2 60.29 11.37 21.37
C ASP A 2 58.82 11.81 21.46
N ALA A 3 58.54 13.12 21.40
CA ALA A 3 57.16 13.63 21.40
C ALA A 3 56.35 13.18 20.16
N LEU A 4 57.01 13.00 19.02
CA LEU A 4 56.40 12.60 17.76
C LEU A 4 56.11 11.08 17.75
N GLN A 5 57.00 10.28 18.34
CA GLN A 5 56.76 8.85 18.60
C GLN A 5 55.61 8.65 19.59
N SER A 6 55.57 9.40 20.68
CA SER A 6 54.45 9.35 21.64
C SER A 6 53.10 9.65 20.99
N THR A 7 53.01 10.63 20.08
CA THR A 7 51.76 10.93 19.36
C THR A 7 51.37 9.84 18.37
N LEU A 8 52.35 9.20 17.71
CA LEU A 8 52.10 8.09 16.78
C LEU A 8 51.58 6.85 17.53
N ASP A 9 52.13 6.56 18.71
CA ASP A 9 51.69 5.44 19.53
C ASP A 9 50.29 5.67 20.11
N GLN A 10 49.96 6.91 20.50
CA GLN A 10 48.59 7.28 20.90
C GLN A 10 47.58 7.15 19.75
N LEU A 11 47.93 7.58 18.54
CA LEU A 11 47.06 7.43 17.37
C LEU A 11 46.82 5.96 17.01
N ARG A 12 47.85 5.11 17.12
CA ARG A 12 47.70 3.65 16.94
C ARG A 12 46.79 3.04 17.97
N ALA A 13 46.95 3.39 19.25
CA ALA A 13 46.10 2.90 20.33
C ALA A 13 44.63 3.31 20.12
N ILE A 14 44.36 4.56 19.69
CA ILE A 14 43.00 5.02 19.37
C ILE A 14 42.44 4.27 18.17
N GLN A 15 43.24 4.05 17.12
CA GLN A 15 42.82 3.30 15.94
C GLN A 15 42.46 1.85 16.26
N GLU A 16 43.26 1.17 17.09
CA GLU A 16 42.98 -0.18 17.56
C GLU A 16 41.70 -0.23 18.41
N GLN A 17 41.49 0.75 19.30
CA GLN A 17 40.29 0.86 20.11
C GLN A 17 39.03 1.06 19.26
N ILE A 18 39.07 1.96 18.27
CA ILE A 18 37.96 2.18 17.33
C ILE A 18 37.68 0.91 16.52
N THR A 19 38.72 0.23 16.03
CA THR A 19 38.58 -1.00 15.24
C THR A 19 37.97 -2.13 16.09
N GLY A 20 38.40 -2.26 17.34
CA GLY A 20 37.80 -3.19 18.30
C GLY A 20 36.33 -2.88 18.60
N PHE A 21 35.98 -1.61 18.74
CA PHE A 21 34.59 -1.18 18.95
C PHE A 21 33.70 -1.45 17.72
N ILE A 22 34.21 -1.19 16.51
CA ILE A 22 33.51 -1.51 15.25
C ILE A 22 33.28 -3.02 15.14
N ALA A 23 34.30 -3.84 15.46
CA ALA A 23 34.16 -5.29 15.44
C ALA A 23 33.10 -5.79 16.44
N GLN A 24 33.09 -5.26 17.66
CA GLN A 24 32.07 -5.57 18.66
C GLN A 24 30.66 -5.15 18.23
N LEU A 25 30.52 -3.97 17.61
CA LEU A 25 29.24 -3.52 17.06
C LEU A 25 28.75 -4.44 15.95
N HIS A 26 29.61 -4.82 15.01
CA HIS A 26 29.28 -5.77 13.95
C HIS A 26 28.86 -7.13 14.51
N GLN A 27 29.55 -7.63 15.53
CA GLN A 27 29.20 -8.88 16.18
C GLN A 27 27.83 -8.80 16.86
N ARG A 28 27.59 -7.77 17.69
CA ARG A 28 26.27 -7.57 18.34
C ARG A 28 25.15 -7.41 17.34
N GLN A 29 25.40 -6.71 16.23
CA GLN A 29 24.44 -6.58 15.14
C GLN A 29 24.12 -7.93 14.50
N ALA A 30 25.12 -8.76 14.23
CA ALA A 30 24.92 -10.10 13.67
C ALA A 30 24.16 -11.03 14.62
N GLU A 31 24.50 -11.02 15.91
CA GLU A 31 23.80 -11.78 16.95
C GLU A 31 22.33 -11.35 17.07
N PHE A 32 22.08 -10.04 17.10
CA PHE A 32 20.72 -9.49 17.12
C PHE A 32 19.95 -9.87 15.86
N GLU A 33 20.55 -9.78 14.68
CA GLU A 33 19.92 -10.15 13.42
C GLU A 33 19.56 -11.63 13.38
N GLN A 34 20.43 -12.51 13.89
CA GLN A 34 20.18 -13.95 13.96
C GLN A 34 19.09 -14.31 14.98
N ALA A 35 19.11 -13.68 16.16
CA ALA A 35 18.06 -13.83 17.16
C ALA A 35 16.71 -13.36 16.62
N TYR A 36 16.68 -12.19 15.97
CA TYR A 36 15.51 -11.64 15.32
C TYR A 36 14.96 -12.55 14.22
N LYS A 37 15.82 -13.08 13.33
CA LYS A 37 15.43 -14.03 12.27
C LYS A 37 14.81 -15.29 12.85
N THR A 38 15.42 -15.84 13.91
CA THR A 38 14.95 -17.06 14.56
C THR A 38 13.61 -16.84 15.27
N ALA A 39 13.47 -15.74 16.02
CA ALA A 39 12.23 -15.37 16.69
C ALA A 39 11.10 -15.15 15.67
N THR A 40 11.39 -14.44 14.57
CA THR A 40 10.44 -14.19 13.49
C THR A 40 10.04 -15.48 12.78
N ALA A 41 10.99 -16.36 12.46
CA ALA A 41 10.68 -17.65 11.85
C ALA A 41 9.75 -18.47 12.75
N ARG A 42 10.07 -18.57 14.05
CA ARG A 42 9.23 -19.27 15.03
C ARG A 42 7.84 -18.67 15.16
N SER A 43 7.72 -17.34 15.19
CA SER A 43 6.41 -16.68 15.30
C SER A 43 5.57 -16.85 14.05
N LEU A 44 6.16 -16.79 12.85
CA LEU A 44 5.48 -16.99 11.58
C LEU A 44 5.00 -18.43 11.41
N THR A 45 5.80 -19.41 11.84
CA THR A 45 5.45 -20.84 11.76
C THR A 45 4.64 -21.33 12.96
N ALA A 46 4.33 -20.47 13.93
CA ALA A 46 3.50 -20.85 15.07
C ALA A 46 2.07 -21.15 14.58
N ARG A 47 1.65 -22.40 14.73
CA ARG A 47 0.30 -22.83 14.37
C ARG A 47 -0.62 -22.67 15.57
N GLU A 48 -1.60 -21.80 15.45
CA GLU A 48 -2.68 -21.75 16.43
C GLU A 48 -3.57 -23.00 16.31
N ARG A 49 -4.19 -23.41 17.41
CA ARG A 49 -5.10 -24.58 17.42
C ARG A 49 -6.50 -24.14 17.82
N LEU A 50 -7.49 -24.62 17.08
CA LEU A 50 -8.90 -24.51 17.47
C LEU A 50 -9.21 -25.52 18.59
N PRO A 51 -10.31 -25.33 19.34
CA PRO A 51 -10.69 -26.28 20.38
C PRO A 51 -10.90 -27.69 19.82
N ALA A 52 -10.29 -28.68 20.45
CA ALA A 52 -10.51 -30.09 20.12
C ALA A 52 -11.78 -30.65 20.76
N SER A 53 -12.22 -30.07 21.89
CA SER A 53 -13.37 -30.55 22.67
C SER A 53 -14.68 -29.84 22.32
N ARG A 54 -15.80 -30.57 22.42
CA ARG A 54 -17.16 -30.00 22.31
C ARG A 54 -17.42 -28.88 23.33
N GLU A 55 -16.91 -29.00 24.55
CA GLU A 55 -17.01 -27.95 25.57
C GLU A 55 -16.33 -26.66 25.15
N GLY A 56 -15.12 -26.74 24.57
CA GLY A 56 -14.42 -25.59 24.02
C GLY A 56 -15.21 -24.88 22.91
N TRP A 57 -15.89 -25.63 22.04
CA TRP A 57 -16.81 -25.04 21.04
C TRP A 57 -18.05 -24.41 21.67
N ALA A 58 -18.61 -25.01 22.72
CA ALA A 58 -19.73 -24.43 23.46
C ALA A 58 -19.33 -23.11 24.15
N ARG A 59 -18.12 -23.04 24.73
CA ARG A 59 -17.56 -21.82 25.32
C ARG A 59 -17.36 -20.72 24.28
N LEU A 60 -16.79 -21.04 23.11
CA LEU A 60 -16.69 -20.10 21.99
C LEU A 60 -18.06 -19.60 21.54
N GLY A 61 -19.06 -20.49 21.45
CA GLY A 61 -20.43 -20.11 21.10
C GLY A 61 -21.07 -19.17 22.12
N ALA A 62 -20.83 -19.39 23.41
CA ALA A 62 -21.28 -18.50 24.48
C ALA A 62 -20.58 -17.13 24.42
N GLU A 63 -19.27 -17.11 24.21
CA GLU A 63 -18.48 -15.89 24.06
C GLU A 63 -18.92 -15.06 22.84
N LEU A 64 -19.17 -15.72 21.71
CA LEU A 64 -19.66 -15.09 20.48
C LEU A 64 -21.04 -14.43 20.67
N ARG A 65 -21.92 -15.05 21.47
CA ARG A 65 -23.22 -14.46 21.85
C ARG A 65 -23.08 -13.30 22.84
N ALA A 66 -22.00 -13.27 23.62
CA ALA A 66 -21.71 -12.18 24.55
C ALA A 66 -21.09 -10.95 23.86
N LEU A 67 -20.55 -11.09 22.63
CA LEU A 67 -19.91 -10.00 21.88
C LEU A 67 -20.73 -8.69 21.81
N PRO A 68 -22.05 -8.70 21.55
CA PRO A 68 -22.84 -7.47 21.53
C PRO A 68 -22.79 -6.74 22.88
N HIS A 69 -22.82 -7.48 23.99
CA HIS A 69 -22.72 -6.91 25.32
C HIS A 69 -21.31 -6.35 25.59
N THR A 70 -20.25 -7.06 25.16
CA THR A 70 -18.87 -6.57 25.24
C THR A 70 -18.70 -5.28 24.45
N ALA A 71 -19.24 -5.20 23.23
CA ALA A 71 -19.19 -4.01 22.39
C ALA A 71 -19.94 -2.81 23.01
N VAL A 72 -21.13 -3.05 23.58
CA VAL A 72 -21.88 -2.00 24.30
C VAL A 72 -21.15 -1.54 25.55
N GLY A 73 -20.55 -2.48 26.30
CA GLY A 73 -19.73 -2.17 27.48
C GLY A 73 -18.55 -1.28 27.12
N MET A 74 -17.82 -1.64 26.07
CA MET A 74 -16.71 -0.86 25.54
C MET A 74 -17.14 0.55 25.10
N ALA A 75 -18.23 0.65 24.34
CA ALA A 75 -18.74 1.95 23.92
C ALA A 75 -19.08 2.85 25.11
N ARG A 76 -19.65 2.27 26.19
CA ARG A 76 -19.92 2.99 27.43
C ARG A 76 -18.64 3.42 28.14
N THR A 77 -17.61 2.57 28.18
CA THR A 77 -16.30 2.92 28.74
C THR A 77 -15.68 4.10 28.01
N VAL A 78 -15.56 4.02 26.67
CA VAL A 78 -14.99 5.10 25.85
C VAL A 78 -15.76 6.41 26.02
N VAL A 79 -17.10 6.36 26.08
CA VAL A 79 -17.92 7.55 26.34
C VAL A 79 -17.70 8.08 27.76
N GLY A 80 -17.53 7.21 28.75
CA GLY A 80 -17.18 7.58 30.12
C GLY A 80 -15.82 8.29 30.19
N ASP A 81 -14.81 7.72 29.54
CA ASP A 81 -13.45 8.26 29.50
C ASP A 81 -13.39 9.59 28.75
N LEU A 82 -14.11 9.73 27.64
CA LEU A 82 -14.28 11.02 26.94
C LEU A 82 -14.91 12.08 27.85
N ARG A 83 -15.96 11.74 28.59
CA ARG A 83 -16.63 12.67 29.51
C ARG A 83 -15.72 13.08 30.67
N ALA A 84 -15.01 12.11 31.25
CA ALA A 84 -14.06 12.37 32.33
C ALA A 84 -12.90 13.24 31.84
N ALA A 85 -12.33 12.92 30.67
CA ALA A 85 -11.24 13.68 30.06
C ALA A 85 -11.67 15.10 29.68
N TRP A 86 -12.90 15.28 29.18
CA TRP A 86 -13.47 16.61 28.94
C TRP A 86 -13.62 17.41 30.23
N ALA A 87 -14.21 16.80 31.28
CA ALA A 87 -14.42 17.44 32.57
C ALA A 87 -13.10 17.84 33.25
N GLY A 88 -12.05 17.02 33.11
CA GLY A 88 -10.72 17.27 33.65
C GLY A 88 -9.79 18.11 32.76
N ALA A 89 -10.20 18.47 31.55
CA ALA A 89 -9.36 19.26 30.63
C ALA A 89 -9.32 20.75 30.99
N ASP A 90 -8.12 21.33 30.95
CA ASP A 90 -7.90 22.77 31.06
C ASP A 90 -8.61 23.56 29.95
N LEU A 91 -8.88 24.84 30.19
CA LEU A 91 -9.55 25.72 29.24
C LEU A 91 -8.83 25.77 27.88
N GLU A 92 -7.50 25.81 27.88
CA GLU A 92 -6.68 25.81 26.66
C GLU A 92 -6.94 24.60 25.77
N ARG A 93 -7.03 23.39 26.36
CA ARG A 93 -7.29 22.15 25.61
C ARG A 93 -8.70 22.11 25.06
N ARG A 94 -9.67 22.62 25.81
CA ARG A 94 -11.06 22.73 25.33
C ARG A 94 -11.17 23.70 24.16
N LEU A 95 -10.52 24.87 24.26
CA LEU A 95 -10.47 25.85 23.18
C LEU A 95 -9.75 25.31 21.94
N LEU A 96 -8.61 24.62 22.12
CA LEU A 96 -7.89 23.95 21.04
C LEU A 96 -8.78 22.91 20.35
N LEU A 97 -9.49 22.07 21.11
CA LEU A 97 -10.41 21.08 20.54
C LEU A 97 -11.51 21.76 19.73
N VAL A 98 -12.18 22.78 20.29
CA VAL A 98 -13.21 23.54 19.55
C VAL A 98 -12.65 24.16 18.28
N ALA A 99 -11.46 24.76 18.33
CA ALA A 99 -10.81 25.34 17.14
C ALA A 99 -10.50 24.28 16.07
N LEU A 100 -9.99 23.11 16.48
CA LEU A 100 -9.70 22.00 15.57
C LEU A 100 -10.97 21.40 14.97
N GLU A 101 -12.04 21.23 15.75
CA GLU A 101 -13.34 20.76 15.26
C GLU A 101 -13.96 21.75 14.27
N LEU A 102 -13.90 23.05 14.56
CA LEU A 102 -14.36 24.09 13.63
C LEU A 102 -13.52 24.08 12.34
N GLY A 103 -12.20 23.92 12.45
CA GLY A 103 -11.31 23.76 11.30
C GLY A 103 -11.63 22.52 10.48
N TRP A 104 -11.93 21.40 11.13
CA TRP A 104 -12.33 20.15 10.49
C TRP A 104 -13.66 20.29 9.75
N LEU A 105 -14.66 20.90 10.39
CA LEU A 105 -15.95 21.22 9.77
C LEU A 105 -15.80 22.18 8.59
N ALA A 106 -14.96 23.21 8.71
CA ALA A 106 -14.68 24.15 7.64
C ALA A 106 -14.01 23.45 6.44
N LEU A 107 -13.05 22.55 6.71
CA LEU A 107 -12.40 21.74 5.67
C LEU A 107 -13.39 20.84 4.94
N LEU A 108 -14.23 20.10 5.67
CA LEU A 108 -15.27 19.25 5.07
C LEU A 108 -16.33 20.07 4.33
N GLY A 109 -16.69 21.25 4.84
CA GLY A 109 -17.59 22.20 4.18
C GLY A 109 -17.00 22.74 2.88
N ALA A 110 -15.72 23.10 2.87
CA ALA A 110 -15.01 23.53 1.66
C ALA A 110 -14.98 22.41 0.61
N LEU A 111 -14.71 21.17 1.03
CA LEU A 111 -14.75 19.98 0.17
C LEU A 111 -16.16 19.74 -0.41
N ALA A 112 -17.21 19.94 0.38
CA ALA A 112 -18.60 19.79 -0.07
C ALA A 112 -18.99 20.82 -1.17
N ARG A 113 -18.43 22.04 -1.08
CA ARG A 113 -18.69 23.15 -2.01
C ARG A 113 -18.04 22.98 -3.38
N ILE A 114 -17.01 22.15 -3.53
CA ILE A 114 -16.40 21.88 -4.83
C ILE A 114 -17.47 21.29 -5.75
N PRO A 115 -17.82 21.89 -6.90
CA PRO A 115 -18.90 21.37 -7.75
C PRO A 115 -18.59 19.94 -8.18
N ALA A 116 -19.54 19.04 -7.96
CA ALA A 116 -19.42 17.70 -8.52
C ALA A 116 -19.68 17.83 -10.03
N GLN A 117 -18.75 17.39 -10.87
CA GLN A 117 -19.04 17.16 -12.28
C GLN A 117 -19.94 15.91 -12.37
N ARG A 118 -21.20 16.06 -11.96
CA ARG A 118 -22.24 15.04 -12.10
C ARG A 118 -22.72 15.08 -13.55
N GLY A 119 -22.72 13.92 -14.21
CA GLY A 119 -23.32 13.77 -15.52
C GLY A 119 -22.47 14.20 -16.72
N VAL A 120 -21.17 14.47 -16.54
CA VAL A 120 -20.26 14.53 -17.69
C VAL A 120 -19.90 13.09 -18.05
N PRO A 121 -20.40 12.53 -19.17
CA PRO A 121 -19.98 11.20 -19.60
C PRO A 121 -18.46 11.21 -19.77
N LEU A 122 -17.80 10.21 -19.21
CA LEU A 122 -16.36 10.02 -19.39
C LEU A 122 -16.12 9.67 -20.85
N ARG A 123 -15.91 10.69 -21.67
CA ARG A 123 -15.50 10.47 -23.06
C ARG A 123 -14.11 9.81 -23.05
N PRO A 124 -13.81 8.93 -24.02
CA PRO A 124 -12.53 8.22 -24.08
C PRO A 124 -11.32 9.16 -24.10
N ASP A 125 -11.48 10.34 -24.71
CA ASP A 125 -10.50 11.41 -24.93
C ASP A 125 -10.14 12.24 -23.69
N VAL A 126 -10.86 12.11 -22.58
CA VAL A 126 -10.58 12.90 -21.36
C VAL A 126 -9.29 12.40 -20.68
N SER A 127 -8.40 13.32 -20.31
CA SER A 127 -7.12 13.03 -19.65
C SER A 127 -7.29 12.29 -18.32
N PHE A 128 -6.30 11.47 -17.95
CA PHE A 128 -6.38 10.63 -16.76
C PHE A 128 -6.59 11.47 -15.50
N SER A 129 -5.90 12.59 -15.36
CA SER A 129 -6.02 13.53 -14.25
C SER A 129 -7.44 14.09 -14.13
N ALA A 130 -8.13 14.34 -15.24
CA ALA A 130 -9.52 14.75 -15.20
C ALA A 130 -10.42 13.58 -14.75
N LYS A 131 -10.23 12.36 -15.26
CA LYS A 131 -10.97 11.16 -14.82
C LYS A 131 -10.75 10.87 -13.33
N THR A 132 -9.50 10.88 -12.88
CA THR A 132 -9.10 10.64 -11.48
C THR A 132 -9.62 11.74 -10.56
N ARG A 133 -9.58 13.03 -10.97
CA ARG A 133 -10.21 14.11 -10.21
C ARG A 133 -11.71 13.89 -10.06
N ILE A 134 -12.42 13.49 -11.13
CA ILE A 134 -13.85 13.19 -11.07
C ILE A 134 -14.13 12.05 -10.10
N VAL A 135 -13.36 10.95 -10.17
CA VAL A 135 -13.49 9.80 -9.26
C VAL A 135 -13.22 10.22 -7.81
N ILE A 136 -12.10 10.88 -7.54
CA ILE A 136 -11.72 11.32 -6.19
C ILE A 136 -12.77 12.27 -5.63
N LEU A 137 -13.22 13.26 -6.39
CA LEU A 137 -14.25 14.20 -5.93
C LEU A 137 -15.60 13.50 -5.70
N ALA A 138 -15.96 12.53 -6.54
CA ALA A 138 -17.18 11.74 -6.36
C ALA A 138 -17.14 10.88 -5.08
N LEU A 139 -15.99 10.26 -4.79
CA LEU A 139 -15.76 9.50 -3.55
C LEU A 139 -15.74 10.43 -2.33
N LEU A 140 -14.98 11.53 -2.41
CA LEU A 140 -14.79 12.49 -1.33
C LEU A 140 -16.08 13.19 -0.93
N LYS A 141 -17.04 13.35 -1.86
CA LYS A 141 -18.39 13.86 -1.56
C LYS A 141 -19.30 12.88 -0.84
N ARG A 142 -18.99 11.58 -0.87
CA ARG A 142 -19.75 10.54 -0.13
C ARG A 142 -19.14 10.23 1.23
N LEU A 143 -17.83 10.41 1.35
CA LEU A 143 -17.10 10.26 2.61
C LEU A 143 -17.44 11.25 3.76
N PRO A 144 -18.05 12.45 3.59
CA PRO A 144 -18.17 13.40 4.70
C PRO A 144 -19.01 12.86 5.85
N TRP A 145 -20.03 12.05 5.56
CA TRP A 145 -20.90 11.45 6.58
C TRP A 145 -20.17 10.46 7.51
N THR A 146 -19.03 9.92 7.07
CA THR A 146 -18.21 9.01 7.88
C THR A 146 -16.97 9.72 8.41
N LEU A 147 -16.34 10.58 7.60
CA LEU A 147 -15.18 11.38 8.00
C LEU A 147 -15.53 12.40 9.09
N LEU A 148 -16.73 12.97 9.09
CA LEU A 148 -17.14 13.95 10.09
C LEU A 148 -17.15 13.36 11.50
N PRO A 149 -17.94 12.30 11.81
CA PRO A 149 -17.93 11.73 13.15
C PRO A 149 -16.60 11.04 13.48
N ALA A 150 -15.94 10.39 12.52
CA ALA A 150 -14.66 9.71 12.76
C ALA A 150 -13.54 10.71 13.07
N GLY A 151 -13.41 11.78 12.28
CA GLY A 151 -12.40 12.82 12.48
C GLY A 151 -12.64 13.59 13.78
N ALA A 152 -13.89 13.94 14.08
CA ALA A 152 -14.23 14.60 15.33
C ALA A 152 -13.86 13.74 16.56
N LEU A 153 -14.25 12.46 16.56
CA LEU A 153 -13.92 11.55 17.66
C LEU A 153 -12.41 11.35 17.82
N LEU A 154 -11.66 11.28 16.73
CA LEU A 154 -10.19 11.16 16.79
C LEU A 154 -9.50 12.43 17.27
N LEU A 155 -9.96 13.60 16.81
CA LEU A 155 -9.45 14.89 17.30
C LEU A 155 -9.73 15.04 18.79
N ALA A 156 -10.95 14.74 19.23
CA ALA A 156 -11.32 14.72 20.63
C ALA A 156 -10.46 13.75 21.43
N ALA A 157 -10.32 12.50 20.97
CA ALA A 157 -9.53 11.49 21.65
C ALA A 157 -8.04 11.90 21.80
N TYR A 158 -7.47 12.47 20.74
CA TYR A 158 -6.08 12.91 20.71
C TYR A 158 -5.83 14.13 21.61
N VAL A 159 -6.65 15.19 21.48
CA VAL A 159 -6.48 16.44 22.25
C VAL A 159 -6.77 16.25 23.73
N LEU A 160 -7.80 15.46 24.06
CA LEU A 160 -8.16 15.15 25.45
C LEU A 160 -7.23 14.10 26.08
N ARG A 161 -6.27 13.53 25.30
CA ARG A 161 -5.30 12.53 25.75
C ARG A 161 -5.96 11.31 26.39
N LEU A 162 -6.88 10.71 25.65
CA LEU A 162 -7.50 9.46 26.06
C LEU A 162 -6.46 8.37 26.30
N PRO A 163 -6.78 7.35 27.13
CA PRO A 163 -5.95 6.17 27.27
C PRO A 163 -5.59 5.57 25.89
N ALA A 164 -4.35 5.08 25.75
CA ALA A 164 -3.84 4.59 24.48
C ALA A 164 -4.74 3.52 23.84
N LYS A 165 -5.35 2.65 24.67
CA LYS A 165 -6.29 1.61 24.22
C LYS A 165 -7.55 2.18 23.55
N ASP A 166 -8.10 3.27 24.07
CA ASP A 166 -9.32 3.88 23.53
C ASP A 166 -9.02 4.66 22.26
N LEU A 167 -7.86 5.33 22.21
CA LEU A 167 -7.37 5.98 21.00
C LEU A 167 -7.11 4.96 19.87
N GLU A 168 -6.47 3.83 20.19
CA GLU A 168 -6.22 2.74 19.24
C GLU A 168 -7.53 2.19 18.68
N LEU A 169 -8.48 1.85 19.55
CA LEU A 169 -9.82 1.42 19.14
C LEU A 169 -10.50 2.43 18.20
N LEU A 170 -10.57 3.71 18.61
CA LEU A 170 -11.24 4.74 17.82
C LEU A 170 -10.57 4.91 16.46
N THR A 171 -9.25 4.78 16.41
CA THR A 171 -8.47 4.84 15.17
C THR A 171 -8.81 3.68 14.25
N VAL A 172 -8.86 2.46 14.78
CA VAL A 172 -9.22 1.29 13.98
C VAL A 172 -10.66 1.37 13.49
N LEU A 173 -11.62 1.75 14.35
CA LEU A 173 -13.01 1.95 13.94
C LEU A 173 -13.15 3.00 12.84
N ALA A 174 -12.44 4.12 12.96
CA ALA A 174 -12.40 5.16 11.94
C ALA A 174 -11.82 4.64 10.62
N LEU A 175 -10.67 3.96 10.66
CA LEU A 175 -10.02 3.40 9.48
C LEU A 175 -10.87 2.33 8.78
N VAL A 176 -11.51 1.44 9.55
CA VAL A 176 -12.41 0.42 9.02
C VAL A 176 -13.64 1.05 8.38
N ALA A 177 -14.25 2.05 9.04
CA ALA A 177 -15.42 2.74 8.52
C ALA A 177 -15.10 3.50 7.21
N VAL A 178 -13.99 4.24 7.17
CA VAL A 178 -13.53 4.94 5.97
C VAL A 178 -13.15 3.96 4.87
N GLY A 179 -12.43 2.89 5.19
CA GLY A 179 -12.05 1.84 4.26
C GLY A 179 -13.25 1.15 3.61
N LEU A 180 -14.26 0.80 4.41
CA LEU A 180 -15.51 0.23 3.91
C LEU A 180 -16.23 1.19 2.96
N GLN A 181 -16.33 2.48 3.31
CA GLN A 181 -16.95 3.49 2.45
C GLN A 181 -16.19 3.70 1.14
N LEU A 182 -14.85 3.63 1.17
CA LEU A 182 -14.05 3.68 -0.04
C LEU A 182 -14.33 2.47 -0.94
N VAL A 183 -14.38 1.26 -0.40
CA VAL A 183 -14.69 0.03 -1.17
C VAL A 183 -16.10 0.09 -1.74
N VAL A 184 -17.10 0.50 -0.94
CA VAL A 184 -18.50 0.67 -1.39
C VAL A 184 -18.60 1.77 -2.45
N GLY A 185 -17.92 2.89 -2.25
CA GLY A 185 -17.88 4.01 -3.19
C GLY A 185 -17.26 3.64 -4.53
N LEU A 186 -16.07 3.02 -4.49
CA LEU A 186 -15.32 2.57 -5.66
C LEU A 186 -16.08 1.48 -6.42
N SER A 187 -16.60 0.47 -5.72
CA SER A 187 -17.38 -0.61 -6.36
C SER A 187 -18.66 -0.08 -6.99
N ARG A 188 -19.36 0.86 -6.34
CA ARG A 188 -20.53 1.52 -6.95
C ARG A 188 -20.13 2.30 -8.19
N TRP A 189 -19.00 3.01 -8.16
CA TRP A 189 -18.51 3.76 -9.31
C TRP A 189 -18.19 2.83 -10.49
N LEU A 190 -17.51 1.71 -10.20
CA LEU A 190 -17.04 0.75 -11.20
C LEU A 190 -18.14 -0.12 -11.82
N PHE A 191 -19.21 -0.44 -11.07
CA PHE A 191 -20.18 -1.44 -11.51
C PHE A 191 -21.63 -0.95 -11.64
N VAL A 192 -21.96 0.21 -11.07
CA VAL A 192 -23.37 0.66 -10.95
C VAL A 192 -23.56 2.13 -11.35
N SER A 193 -22.50 2.91 -11.54
CA SER A 193 -22.65 4.34 -11.83
C SER A 193 -23.20 4.61 -13.23
N ASP A 194 -23.83 5.77 -13.39
CA ASP A 194 -24.36 6.24 -14.68
C ASP A 194 -23.28 6.55 -15.72
N LEU A 195 -22.01 6.52 -15.30
CA LEU A 195 -20.85 6.71 -16.16
C LEU A 195 -20.41 5.40 -16.85
N VAL A 196 -20.95 4.26 -16.43
CA VAL A 196 -20.67 2.95 -17.02
C VAL A 196 -21.81 2.58 -17.97
N SER A 197 -21.47 2.15 -19.19
CA SER A 197 -22.45 1.70 -20.20
C SER A 197 -23.34 0.60 -19.62
N GLU A 198 -24.62 0.58 -20.01
CA GLU A 198 -25.63 -0.35 -19.48
C GLU A 198 -25.17 -1.82 -19.57
N GLU A 199 -24.51 -2.19 -20.67
CA GLU A 199 -23.94 -3.52 -20.91
C GLU A 199 -22.83 -3.92 -19.93
N ARG A 200 -22.10 -2.95 -19.35
CA ARG A 200 -20.99 -3.20 -18.42
C ARG A 200 -21.41 -3.15 -16.95
N ARG A 201 -22.67 -2.74 -16.66
CA ARG A 201 -23.20 -2.68 -15.29
C ARG A 201 -23.38 -4.10 -14.72
N ASP A 202 -22.80 -4.35 -13.55
CA ASP A 202 -22.93 -5.64 -12.86
C ASP A 202 -23.34 -5.43 -11.39
N ARG A 203 -24.66 -5.31 -11.18
CA ARG A 203 -25.26 -5.14 -9.85
C ARG A 203 -25.04 -6.39 -8.97
N GLY A 204 -24.82 -7.56 -9.57
CA GLY A 204 -24.53 -8.80 -8.83
C GLY A 204 -23.15 -8.74 -8.19
N LEU A 205 -22.14 -8.37 -8.97
CA LEU A 205 -20.76 -8.22 -8.51
C LEU A 205 -20.63 -7.10 -7.47
N TYR A 206 -21.31 -5.98 -7.67
CA TYR A 206 -21.41 -4.91 -6.68
C TYR A 206 -21.91 -5.43 -5.31
N ARG A 207 -23.05 -6.13 -5.29
CA ARG A 207 -23.61 -6.66 -4.03
C ARG A 207 -22.68 -7.66 -3.37
N ARG A 208 -21.98 -8.51 -4.13
CA ARG A 208 -21.00 -9.47 -3.60
C ARG A 208 -19.81 -8.76 -2.97
N ILE A 209 -19.24 -7.76 -3.64
CA ILE A 209 -18.12 -6.97 -3.11
C ILE A 209 -18.52 -6.27 -1.82
N VAL A 210 -19.66 -5.57 -1.82
CA VAL A 210 -20.16 -4.87 -0.64
C VAL A 210 -20.47 -5.83 0.50
N GLY A 211 -21.10 -6.96 0.22
CA GLY A 211 -21.41 -7.99 1.22
C GLY A 211 -20.15 -8.54 1.87
N VAL A 212 -19.18 -8.99 1.07
CA VAL A 212 -17.91 -9.53 1.60
C VAL A 212 -17.12 -8.45 2.35
N ALA A 213 -17.02 -7.24 1.81
CA ALA A 213 -16.33 -6.13 2.46
C ALA A 213 -16.97 -5.75 3.80
N SER A 214 -18.30 -5.78 3.90
CA SER A 214 -19.02 -5.50 5.15
C SER A 214 -18.75 -6.56 6.21
N VAL A 215 -18.77 -7.85 5.85
CA VAL A 215 -18.44 -8.94 6.78
C VAL A 215 -16.97 -8.87 7.20
N MET A 216 -16.06 -8.60 6.25
CA MET A 216 -14.64 -8.40 6.55
C MET A 216 -14.40 -7.21 7.49
N ALA A 217 -15.12 -6.10 7.31
CA ALA A 217 -15.03 -4.93 8.19
C ALA A 217 -15.43 -5.29 9.63
N VAL A 218 -16.52 -6.04 9.80
CA VAL A 218 -16.94 -6.53 11.13
C VAL A 218 -15.86 -7.43 11.74
N LEU A 219 -15.32 -8.38 10.97
CA LEU A 219 -14.27 -9.28 11.46
C LEU A 219 -12.96 -8.56 11.79
N LEU A 220 -12.62 -7.51 11.04
CA LEU A 220 -11.44 -6.70 11.33
C LEU A 220 -11.58 -5.95 12.65
N VAL A 221 -12.76 -5.40 12.94
CA VAL A 221 -13.07 -4.81 14.26
C VAL A 221 -13.00 -5.88 15.35
N LEU A 222 -13.57 -7.07 15.14
CA LEU A 222 -13.51 -8.15 16.11
C LEU A 222 -12.07 -8.65 16.34
N ALA A 223 -11.24 -8.69 15.29
CA ALA A 223 -9.83 -9.06 15.41
C ALA A 223 -9.07 -8.04 16.26
N ASP A 224 -9.38 -6.75 16.08
CA ASP A 224 -8.81 -5.66 16.88
C ASP A 224 -9.24 -5.73 18.35
N LEU A 225 -10.49 -6.08 18.63
CA LEU A 225 -10.94 -6.36 20.00
C LEU A 225 -10.11 -7.46 20.67
N GLY A 226 -9.69 -8.46 19.90
CA GLY A 226 -8.79 -9.51 20.36
C GLY A 226 -7.38 -9.00 20.65
N HIS A 227 -6.86 -8.12 19.81
CA HIS A 227 -5.57 -7.47 20.03
C HIS A 227 -5.54 -6.64 21.33
N LEU A 228 -6.63 -5.90 21.58
CA LEU A 228 -6.80 -5.07 22.77
C LEU A 228 -7.11 -5.89 24.05
N GLY A 229 -7.34 -7.21 23.92
CA GLY A 229 -7.56 -8.14 25.02
C GLY A 229 -8.99 -8.21 25.54
N TYR A 230 -9.98 -7.76 24.76
CA TYR A 230 -11.39 -7.78 25.14
C TYR A 230 -12.08 -9.13 24.89
N ILE A 231 -11.47 -10.00 24.09
CA ILE A 231 -11.95 -11.36 23.82
C ILE A 231 -10.84 -12.37 24.10
N SER A 232 -11.23 -13.63 24.31
CA SER A 232 -10.31 -14.72 24.55
C SER A 232 -9.40 -14.96 23.35
N ARG A 233 -8.17 -15.44 23.61
CA ARG A 233 -7.22 -15.82 22.53
C ARG A 233 -7.82 -16.84 21.56
N THR A 234 -8.68 -17.72 22.05
CA THR A 234 -9.30 -18.76 21.22
C THR A 234 -10.36 -18.18 20.29
N LEU A 235 -11.17 -17.22 20.76
CA LEU A 235 -12.12 -16.51 19.91
C LEU A 235 -11.39 -15.61 18.92
N TRP A 236 -10.34 -14.92 19.36
CA TRP A 236 -9.48 -14.12 18.49
C TRP A 236 -8.91 -14.94 17.33
N GLY A 237 -8.28 -16.09 17.60
CA GLY A 237 -7.76 -16.98 16.56
C GLY A 237 -8.83 -17.55 15.62
N LEU A 238 -10.08 -17.72 16.08
CA LEU A 238 -11.20 -18.08 15.21
C LEU A 238 -11.61 -16.92 14.29
N VAL A 239 -11.70 -15.71 14.82
CA VAL A 239 -12.02 -14.50 14.07
C VAL A 239 -10.97 -14.24 12.99
N GLU A 240 -9.68 -14.36 13.32
CA GLU A 240 -8.59 -14.15 12.35
C GLU A 240 -8.61 -15.20 11.23
N ARG A 241 -8.90 -16.47 11.54
CA ARG A 241 -9.11 -17.51 10.52
C ARG A 241 -10.29 -17.22 9.62
N ALA A 242 -11.41 -16.81 10.21
CA ALA A 242 -12.60 -16.44 9.46
C ALA A 242 -12.30 -15.26 8.52
N PHE A 243 -11.59 -14.25 9.02
CA PHE A 243 -11.14 -13.10 8.23
C PHE A 243 -10.30 -13.53 7.04
N MET A 244 -9.30 -14.40 7.24
CA MET A 244 -8.45 -14.92 6.16
C MET A 244 -9.25 -15.77 5.16
N GLY A 245 -10.10 -16.67 5.64
CA GLY A 245 -10.93 -17.53 4.79
C GLY A 245 -11.94 -16.76 3.95
N LEU A 246 -12.51 -15.67 4.48
CA LEU A 246 -13.47 -14.81 3.78
C LEU A 246 -12.85 -13.97 2.66
N GLN A 247 -11.53 -14.01 2.49
CA GLN A 247 -10.87 -13.46 1.31
C GLN A 247 -11.08 -14.37 0.07
N LEU A 248 -11.28 -15.69 0.24
CA LEU A 248 -11.42 -16.63 -0.88
C LEU A 248 -12.59 -16.30 -1.82
N PRO A 249 -13.79 -15.91 -1.33
CA PRO A 249 -14.87 -15.41 -2.20
C PRO A 249 -14.51 -14.18 -3.06
N LEU A 250 -13.45 -13.44 -2.73
CA LEU A 250 -12.95 -12.32 -3.55
C LEU A 250 -12.10 -12.78 -4.73
N VAL A 251 -11.62 -14.02 -4.76
CA VAL A 251 -10.85 -14.57 -5.88
C VAL A 251 -11.60 -14.48 -7.22
N PRO A 252 -12.85 -14.96 -7.36
CA PRO A 252 -13.59 -14.82 -8.62
C PRO A 252 -13.85 -13.36 -8.98
N VAL A 253 -13.98 -12.46 -7.99
CA VAL A 253 -14.09 -11.01 -8.24
C VAL A 253 -12.80 -10.47 -8.83
N ALA A 254 -11.65 -10.80 -8.21
CA ALA A 254 -10.33 -10.37 -8.67
C ALA A 254 -10.02 -10.90 -10.08
N LEU A 255 -10.39 -12.15 -10.38
CA LEU A 255 -10.21 -12.74 -11.71
C LEU A 255 -11.09 -12.06 -12.77
N ARG A 256 -12.36 -11.77 -12.46
CA ARG A 256 -13.25 -11.02 -13.37
C ARG A 256 -12.76 -9.60 -13.61
N LEU A 257 -12.33 -8.91 -12.56
CA LEU A 257 -11.77 -7.57 -12.68
C LEU A 257 -10.50 -7.57 -13.52
N ARG A 258 -9.63 -8.56 -13.32
CA ARG A 258 -8.46 -8.80 -14.16
C ARG A 258 -8.86 -8.98 -15.62
N GLY A 259 -9.86 -9.83 -15.92
CA GLY A 259 -10.35 -10.05 -17.28
C GLY A 259 -10.72 -8.73 -17.97
N ARG A 260 -11.53 -7.90 -17.30
CA ARG A 260 -11.92 -6.58 -17.82
C ARG A 260 -10.73 -5.64 -18.02
N LEU A 261 -9.81 -5.60 -17.07
CA LEU A 261 -8.61 -4.76 -17.18
C LEU A 261 -7.71 -5.21 -18.35
N MET A 262 -7.58 -6.52 -18.58
CA MET A 262 -6.79 -7.05 -19.68
C MET A 262 -7.46 -6.78 -21.03
N GLU A 263 -8.78 -6.91 -21.14
CA GLU A 263 -9.53 -6.55 -22.35
C GLU A 263 -9.31 -5.07 -22.73
N GLU A 264 -9.38 -4.15 -21.76
CA GLU A 264 -9.13 -2.73 -22.02
C GLU A 264 -7.67 -2.44 -22.39
N LEU A 265 -6.72 -3.13 -21.74
CA LEU A 265 -5.29 -3.04 -22.06
C LEU A 265 -4.98 -3.57 -23.45
N GLU A 266 -5.57 -4.69 -23.86
CA GLU A 266 -5.40 -5.27 -25.19
C GLU A 266 -6.00 -4.38 -26.28
N GLN A 267 -7.19 -3.79 -26.04
CA GLN A 267 -7.81 -2.84 -26.97
C GLN A 267 -6.96 -1.58 -27.16
N THR A 268 -6.31 -1.10 -26.10
CA THR A 268 -5.59 0.18 -26.14
C THR A 268 -4.15 0.02 -26.60
N TRP A 269 -3.46 -1.06 -26.20
CA TRP A 269 -2.00 -1.24 -26.37
C TRP A 269 -1.65 -2.44 -27.27
N GLY A 270 -2.65 -3.22 -27.71
CA GLY A 270 -2.47 -4.45 -28.47
C GLY A 270 -1.84 -5.59 -27.65
N MET A 271 -1.66 -6.75 -28.29
CA MET A 271 -0.96 -7.90 -27.70
C MET A 271 0.56 -7.73 -27.76
N THR A 272 1.09 -6.79 -26.99
CA THR A 272 2.54 -6.57 -26.83
C THR A 272 3.12 -7.39 -25.66
N PHE A 273 4.45 -7.49 -25.59
CA PHE A 273 5.14 -8.09 -24.44
C PHE A 273 4.69 -7.50 -23.09
N TRP A 274 4.46 -6.18 -23.06
CA TRP A 274 4.04 -5.47 -21.84
C TRP A 274 2.64 -5.87 -21.36
N THR A 275 1.67 -6.04 -22.26
CA THR A 275 0.32 -6.48 -21.85
C THR A 275 0.33 -7.90 -21.29
N ARG A 276 1.15 -8.80 -21.85
CA ARG A 276 1.38 -10.15 -21.27
C ARG A 276 2.03 -10.09 -19.89
N MET A 277 3.05 -9.24 -19.72
CA MET A 277 3.75 -9.10 -18.44
C MET A 277 2.83 -8.50 -17.35
N LEU A 278 2.03 -7.47 -17.67
CA LEU A 278 0.97 -6.96 -16.81
C LEU A 278 -0.10 -8.02 -16.51
N GLY A 279 -0.42 -8.87 -17.48
CA GLY A 279 -1.30 -10.03 -17.30
C GLY A 279 -0.79 -11.05 -16.29
N LEU A 280 0.51 -11.30 -16.24
CA LEU A 280 1.13 -12.18 -15.24
C LEU A 280 1.20 -11.50 -13.87
N VAL A 281 1.62 -10.24 -13.82
CA VAL A 281 1.70 -9.48 -12.56
C VAL A 281 0.32 -9.34 -11.92
N SER A 282 -0.73 -9.11 -12.69
CA SER A 282 -2.11 -9.03 -12.17
C SER A 282 -2.62 -10.36 -11.59
N LEU A 283 -2.06 -11.50 -11.99
CA LEU A 283 -2.38 -12.81 -11.40
C LEU A 283 -1.80 -12.99 -9.99
N SER A 284 -0.79 -12.20 -9.63
CA SER A 284 -0.23 -12.23 -8.27
C SER A 284 -1.27 -11.91 -7.20
N VAL A 285 -2.23 -11.04 -7.48
CA VAL A 285 -3.29 -10.65 -6.54
C VAL A 285 -4.19 -11.84 -6.17
N PRO A 286 -4.89 -12.51 -7.10
CA PRO A 286 -5.73 -13.65 -6.77
C PRO A 286 -4.91 -14.82 -6.19
N ILE A 287 -3.68 -15.07 -6.68
CA ILE A 287 -2.81 -16.10 -6.11
C ILE A 287 -2.50 -15.80 -4.65
N THR A 288 -2.18 -14.54 -4.33
CA THR A 288 -1.86 -14.16 -2.95
C THR A 288 -3.08 -14.25 -2.06
N ILE A 289 -4.27 -13.87 -2.52
CA ILE A 289 -5.53 -14.05 -1.79
C ILE A 289 -5.78 -15.53 -1.47
N VAL A 290 -5.55 -16.43 -2.44
CA VAL A 290 -5.67 -17.88 -2.20
C VAL A 290 -4.63 -18.34 -1.19
N ALA A 291 -3.38 -17.93 -1.35
CA ALA A 291 -2.30 -18.31 -0.45
C ALA A 291 -2.57 -17.84 0.99
N THR A 292 -2.93 -16.57 1.20
CA THR A 292 -3.23 -16.02 2.53
C THR A 292 -4.46 -16.69 3.15
N GLY A 293 -5.51 -16.92 2.35
CA GLY A 293 -6.70 -17.63 2.80
C GLY A 293 -6.40 -19.05 3.26
N LEU A 294 -5.66 -19.84 2.46
CA LEU A 294 -5.29 -21.21 2.82
C LEU A 294 -4.33 -21.28 4.02
N VAL A 295 -3.30 -20.44 4.03
CA VAL A 295 -2.34 -20.35 5.15
C VAL A 295 -3.07 -19.94 6.43
N GLY A 296 -3.94 -18.94 6.37
CA GLY A 296 -4.75 -18.50 7.51
C GLY A 296 -5.67 -19.61 8.02
N LEU A 297 -6.42 -20.28 7.14
CA LEU A 297 -7.32 -21.38 7.51
C LEU A 297 -6.56 -22.56 8.15
N SER A 298 -5.35 -22.84 7.70
CA SER A 298 -4.51 -23.89 8.29
C SER A 298 -4.00 -23.58 9.70
N GLY A 299 -4.07 -22.31 10.13
CA GLY A 299 -3.74 -21.84 11.47
C GLY A 299 -2.40 -21.12 11.60
N TYR A 300 -1.71 -20.84 10.49
CA TYR A 300 -0.48 -20.02 10.49
C TYR A 300 -0.84 -18.54 10.31
N ILE A 301 -1.52 -17.98 11.32
CA ILE A 301 -2.14 -16.65 11.22
C ILE A 301 -1.11 -15.54 11.08
N ASN A 302 -0.01 -15.61 11.83
CA ASN A 302 1.10 -14.66 11.72
C ASN A 302 1.72 -14.65 10.32
N LEU A 303 1.88 -15.83 9.70
CA LEU A 303 2.37 -15.93 8.32
C LEU A 303 1.38 -15.35 7.33
N ALA A 304 0.09 -15.62 7.51
CA ALA A 304 -0.96 -15.05 6.65
C ALA A 304 -0.95 -13.51 6.72
N TRP A 305 -0.94 -12.93 7.92
CA TRP A 305 -0.83 -11.47 8.11
C TRP A 305 0.45 -10.89 7.54
N PHE A 306 1.58 -11.59 7.69
CA PHE A 306 2.84 -11.17 7.10
C PHE A 306 2.75 -11.10 5.56
N ILE A 307 2.22 -12.14 4.92
CA ILE A 307 2.03 -12.17 3.46
C ILE A 307 1.05 -11.07 3.03
N THR A 308 -0.10 -10.93 3.71
CA THR A 308 -1.09 -9.88 3.42
C THR A 308 -0.48 -8.49 3.56
N GLY A 309 0.30 -8.23 4.61
CA GLY A 309 0.97 -6.95 4.82
C GLY A 309 1.95 -6.62 3.69
N LYS A 310 2.72 -7.61 3.21
CA LYS A 310 3.62 -7.43 2.05
C LYS A 310 2.85 -7.19 0.75
N LEU A 311 1.69 -7.85 0.56
CA LEU A 311 0.83 -7.62 -0.60
C LEU A 311 0.25 -6.20 -0.59
N VAL A 312 -0.30 -5.75 0.53
CA VAL A 312 -0.87 -4.39 0.68
C VAL A 312 0.19 -3.34 0.39
N LEU A 313 1.40 -3.53 0.91
CA LEU A 313 2.54 -2.65 0.66
C LEU A 313 2.91 -2.60 -0.83
N LEU A 314 3.00 -3.75 -1.50
CA LEU A 314 3.28 -3.82 -2.94
C LEU A 314 2.19 -3.15 -3.77
N LEU A 315 0.91 -3.42 -3.45
CA LEU A 315 -0.23 -2.79 -4.11
C LEU A 315 -0.22 -1.27 -3.91
N GLY A 316 0.12 -0.80 -2.71
CA GLY A 316 0.29 0.62 -2.42
C GLY A 316 1.37 1.26 -3.28
N ILE A 317 2.54 0.63 -3.40
CA ILE A 317 3.64 1.11 -4.26
C ILE A 317 3.21 1.16 -5.72
N LEU A 318 2.56 0.12 -6.22
CA LEU A 318 2.06 0.08 -7.61
C LEU A 318 1.00 1.15 -7.87
N LEU A 319 0.10 1.40 -6.90
CA LEU A 319 -0.93 2.42 -7.00
C LEU A 319 -0.32 3.82 -7.03
N VAL A 320 0.64 4.11 -6.14
CA VAL A 320 1.36 5.38 -6.13
C VAL A 320 2.16 5.58 -7.43
N TRP A 321 2.86 4.54 -7.89
CA TRP A 321 3.59 4.58 -9.15
C TRP A 321 2.65 4.84 -10.34
N ALA A 322 1.54 4.11 -10.42
CA ALA A 322 0.56 4.30 -11.49
C ALA A 322 -0.02 5.72 -11.49
N ALA A 323 -0.34 6.26 -10.32
CA ALA A 323 -0.83 7.62 -10.17
C ALA A 323 0.21 8.67 -10.61
N LEU A 324 1.44 8.57 -10.12
CA LEU A 324 2.54 9.48 -10.48
C LEU A 324 2.87 9.41 -11.97
N ARG A 325 2.91 8.20 -12.54
CA ARG A 325 3.18 7.99 -13.96
C ARG A 325 2.13 8.67 -14.83
N HIS A 326 0.84 8.46 -14.56
CA HIS A 326 -0.21 9.10 -15.36
C HIS A 326 -0.26 10.61 -15.14
N LEU A 327 -0.02 11.10 -13.93
CA LEU A 327 0.09 12.54 -13.67
C LEU A 327 1.24 13.17 -14.47
N PHE A 328 2.37 12.48 -14.57
CA PHE A 328 3.51 12.90 -15.38
C PHE A 328 3.15 12.93 -16.87
N MET A 329 2.36 11.98 -17.37
CA MET A 329 1.88 11.96 -18.76
C MET A 329 0.98 13.15 -19.09
N ASP A 330 0.03 13.44 -18.22
CA ASP A 330 -0.87 14.57 -18.42
C ASP A 330 -0.09 15.90 -18.39
N TRP A 331 0.95 15.97 -17.56
CA TRP A 331 1.84 17.13 -17.52
C TRP A 331 2.66 17.29 -18.81
N THR A 332 3.26 16.22 -19.33
CA THR A 332 4.00 16.27 -20.60
C THR A 332 3.11 16.62 -21.78
N GLU A 333 1.86 16.15 -21.78
CA GLU A 333 0.88 16.52 -22.81
C GLU A 333 0.49 18.00 -22.72
N HIS A 334 0.28 18.52 -21.51
CA HIS A 334 0.03 19.94 -21.32
C HIS A 334 1.22 20.82 -21.77
N LEU A 335 2.46 20.35 -21.57
CA LEU A 335 3.64 21.01 -22.11
C LEU A 335 3.66 20.97 -23.64
N ARG A 336 3.26 19.84 -24.25
CA ARG A 336 3.17 19.67 -25.70
C ARG A 336 2.17 20.66 -26.31
N GLU A 337 0.97 20.75 -25.73
CA GLU A 337 -0.06 21.72 -26.11
C GLU A 337 0.43 23.17 -25.97
N ARG A 338 1.18 23.48 -24.90
CA ARG A 338 1.72 24.83 -24.68
C ARG A 338 2.83 25.17 -25.68
N ALA A 339 3.68 24.20 -26.02
CA ALA A 339 4.71 24.36 -27.03
C ALA A 339 4.13 24.60 -28.44
N GLN A 340 3.00 23.98 -28.75
CA GLN A 340 2.28 24.18 -30.02
C GLN A 340 1.76 25.61 -30.23
N ARG A 341 1.65 26.43 -29.16
CA ARG A 341 1.33 27.87 -29.29
C ARG A 341 2.42 28.67 -30.01
N TYR A 342 3.62 28.11 -30.17
CA TYR A 342 4.75 28.73 -30.88
C TYR A 342 5.14 27.89 -32.10
N PRO A 343 4.39 27.95 -33.22
CA PRO A 343 4.51 26.99 -34.32
C PRO A 343 5.91 26.87 -34.93
N LYS A 344 6.70 27.96 -34.94
CA LYS A 344 8.09 27.94 -35.45
C LYS A 344 9.08 27.19 -34.53
N ARG A 345 8.81 27.10 -33.23
CA ARG A 345 9.68 26.43 -32.24
C ARG A 345 9.09 25.13 -31.70
N ALA A 346 7.81 24.87 -31.99
CA ALA A 346 7.08 23.69 -31.53
C ALA A 346 7.78 22.36 -31.88
N PRO A 347 8.33 22.14 -33.10
CA PRO A 347 8.99 20.87 -33.41
C PRO A 347 10.24 20.63 -32.56
N LEU A 348 11.04 21.68 -32.37
CA LEU A 348 12.28 21.62 -31.58
C LEU A 348 11.97 21.37 -30.09
N ILE A 349 10.96 22.02 -29.54
CA ILE A 349 10.57 21.88 -28.13
C ILE A 349 9.92 20.52 -27.89
N VAL A 350 8.99 20.09 -28.74
CA VAL A 350 8.27 18.83 -28.57
C VAL A 350 9.20 17.64 -28.77
N THR A 351 9.87 17.56 -29.93
CA THR A 351 10.70 16.40 -30.27
C THR A 351 12.08 16.45 -29.62
N GLY A 352 12.61 17.66 -29.36
CA GLY A 352 13.93 17.86 -28.77
C GLY A 352 13.94 17.99 -27.25
N VAL A 353 12.82 18.23 -26.57
CA VAL A 353 12.82 18.36 -25.09
C VAL A 353 11.74 17.52 -24.45
N ILE A 354 10.49 17.60 -24.94
CA ILE A 354 9.35 16.95 -24.29
C ILE A 354 9.38 15.43 -24.48
N ASP A 355 9.58 14.91 -25.70
CA ASP A 355 9.61 13.46 -25.95
C ASP A 355 10.74 12.74 -25.15
N PRO A 356 11.99 13.26 -25.11
CA PRO A 356 13.05 12.68 -24.26
C PRO A 356 12.75 12.76 -22.77
N LEU A 357 12.18 13.87 -22.31
CA LEU A 357 11.78 14.05 -20.91
C LEU A 357 10.68 13.05 -20.52
N GLU A 358 9.72 12.83 -21.40
CA GLU A 358 8.65 11.86 -21.21
C GLU A 358 9.22 10.44 -21.10
N PHE A 359 10.14 10.05 -21.99
CA PHE A 359 10.80 8.73 -21.94
C PHE A 359 11.64 8.54 -20.68
N THR A 360 12.54 9.48 -20.39
CA THR A 360 13.43 9.42 -19.22
C THR A 360 12.65 9.48 -17.90
N GLY A 361 11.61 10.31 -17.82
CA GLY A 361 10.74 10.39 -16.65
C GLY A 361 9.92 9.11 -16.43
N ARG A 362 9.38 8.48 -17.50
CA ARG A 362 8.72 7.16 -17.40
C ARG A 362 9.68 6.10 -16.86
N LEU A 363 10.90 6.08 -17.38
CA LEU A 363 11.92 5.12 -16.97
C LEU A 363 12.37 5.35 -15.53
N GLY A 364 12.59 6.61 -15.14
CA GLY A 364 12.92 7.01 -13.77
C GLY A 364 11.84 6.63 -12.76
N LEU A 365 10.57 6.89 -13.06
CA LEU A 365 9.44 6.49 -12.22
C LEU A 365 9.34 4.97 -12.07
N PHE A 366 9.59 4.21 -13.15
CA PHE A 366 9.63 2.76 -13.09
C PHE A 366 10.75 2.25 -12.16
N PHE A 367 11.98 2.74 -12.33
CA PHE A 367 13.10 2.34 -11.46
C PHE A 367 12.88 2.77 -10.00
N ALA A 368 12.31 3.95 -9.76
CA ALA A 368 11.92 4.39 -8.43
C ALA A 368 10.90 3.43 -7.79
N ALA A 369 9.90 2.96 -8.55
CA ALA A 369 8.92 1.99 -8.06
C ALA A 369 9.54 0.61 -7.78
N VAL A 370 10.45 0.14 -8.64
CA VAL A 370 11.19 -1.12 -8.42
C VAL A 370 12.08 -1.00 -7.18
N TYR A 371 12.78 0.12 -7.02
CA TYR A 371 13.61 0.37 -5.83
C TYR A 371 12.76 0.46 -4.55
N ALA A 372 11.62 1.15 -4.60
CA ALA A 372 10.68 1.22 -3.49
C ALA A 372 10.13 -0.17 -3.13
N ALA A 373 9.74 -0.98 -4.12
CA ALA A 373 9.29 -2.35 -3.90
C ALA A 373 10.40 -3.21 -3.30
N GLY A 374 11.62 -3.15 -3.85
CA GLY A 374 12.76 -3.91 -3.35
C GLY A 374 13.15 -3.54 -1.91
N SER A 375 13.19 -2.24 -1.60
CA SER A 375 13.48 -1.76 -0.23
C SER A 375 12.37 -2.13 0.76
N ALA A 376 11.10 -1.95 0.39
CA ALA A 376 9.93 -2.27 1.22
C ALA A 376 9.76 -3.80 1.47
N LEU A 377 10.11 -4.61 0.47
CA LEU A 377 10.19 -6.07 0.61
C LEU A 377 11.49 -6.54 1.28
N ARG A 378 12.39 -5.62 1.65
CA ARG A 378 13.71 -5.89 2.24
C ARG A 378 14.51 -6.89 1.40
N TRP A 379 14.61 -6.66 0.09
CA TRP A 379 15.57 -7.32 -0.81
C TRP A 379 17.01 -6.93 -0.44
N SER A 380 17.45 -7.28 0.77
CA SER A 380 18.84 -7.14 1.20
C SER A 380 19.57 -8.46 1.04
N THR A 381 20.90 -8.37 0.93
CA THR A 381 21.82 -9.33 0.31
C THR A 381 22.02 -10.66 1.03
N GLY A 382 21.23 -10.98 2.06
CA GLY A 382 21.46 -12.16 2.90
C GLY A 382 20.33 -13.19 2.95
N THR A 383 19.07 -12.81 2.72
CA THR A 383 17.94 -13.74 2.94
C THR A 383 16.72 -13.35 2.10
N GLY A 384 16.33 -14.20 1.14
CA GLY A 384 15.05 -14.10 0.42
C GLY A 384 15.16 -14.06 -1.11
N VAL A 385 14.08 -13.65 -1.78
CA VAL A 385 13.97 -13.54 -3.26
C VAL A 385 15.09 -12.68 -3.83
N GLY A 386 15.53 -11.61 -3.15
CA GLY A 386 16.62 -10.76 -3.62
C GLY A 386 17.98 -11.47 -3.73
N ALA A 387 18.27 -12.42 -2.84
CA ALA A 387 19.48 -13.25 -2.91
C ALA A 387 19.38 -14.26 -4.06
N VAL A 388 18.23 -14.93 -4.20
CA VAL A 388 17.95 -15.86 -5.32
C VAL A 388 17.98 -15.14 -6.67
N LEU A 389 17.39 -13.95 -6.75
CA LEU A 389 17.36 -13.13 -7.96
C LEU A 389 18.75 -12.61 -8.31
N ARG A 390 19.53 -12.17 -7.30
CA ARG A 390 20.92 -11.78 -7.49
C ARG A 390 21.74 -12.97 -7.98
N ASP A 391 21.68 -14.11 -7.31
CA ASP A 391 22.37 -15.34 -7.73
C ASP A 391 21.99 -15.71 -9.16
N TRP A 392 20.70 -15.63 -9.52
CA TRP A 392 20.24 -15.92 -10.88
C TRP A 392 20.76 -14.88 -11.90
N LEU A 393 20.79 -13.60 -11.54
CA LEU A 393 21.28 -12.51 -12.40
C LEU A 393 22.80 -12.49 -12.56
N THR A 394 23.55 -12.93 -11.55
CA THR A 394 25.01 -12.98 -11.54
C THR A 394 25.57 -14.33 -12.01
N ARG A 395 24.73 -15.37 -12.13
CA ARG A 395 25.12 -16.65 -12.71
C ARG A 395 25.67 -16.41 -14.13
N PRO A 396 26.87 -16.94 -14.44
CA PRO A 396 27.45 -16.80 -15.76
C PRO A 396 26.58 -17.54 -16.77
N LEU A 397 26.10 -16.82 -17.79
CA LEU A 397 25.33 -17.42 -18.89
C LEU A 397 26.27 -18.01 -19.94
N PHE A 398 27.37 -17.31 -20.23
CA PHE A 398 28.42 -17.75 -21.14
C PHE A 398 29.71 -16.97 -20.88
N HIS A 399 30.83 -17.54 -21.35
CA HIS A 399 32.15 -16.94 -21.27
C HIS A 399 32.54 -16.35 -22.62
N LEU A 400 33.07 -15.12 -22.62
CA LEU A 400 33.72 -14.48 -23.76
C LEU A 400 35.19 -14.24 -23.40
N GLY A 401 36.05 -15.18 -23.78
CA GLY A 401 37.46 -15.16 -23.35
C GLY A 401 37.58 -15.29 -21.83
N SER A 402 38.19 -14.29 -21.18
CA SER A 402 38.32 -14.22 -19.71
C SER A 402 37.14 -13.53 -19.01
N ALA A 403 36.23 -12.91 -19.76
CA ALA A 403 35.10 -12.17 -19.20
C ALA A 403 33.87 -13.08 -19.02
N GLN A 404 33.31 -13.09 -17.82
CA GLN A 404 32.06 -13.79 -17.52
C GLN A 404 30.87 -12.88 -17.85
N VAL A 405 30.07 -13.28 -18.85
CA VAL A 405 28.86 -12.54 -19.20
C VAL A 405 27.69 -13.16 -18.44
N ASN A 406 27.08 -12.36 -17.58
CA ASN A 406 25.91 -12.73 -16.81
C ASN A 406 24.69 -11.93 -17.32
N ALA A 407 23.50 -12.27 -16.84
CA ALA A 407 22.27 -11.60 -17.25
C ALA A 407 22.30 -10.09 -16.92
N LEU A 408 23.00 -9.70 -15.85
CA LEU A 408 23.18 -8.31 -15.47
C LEU A 408 23.97 -7.51 -16.52
N HIS A 409 25.04 -8.09 -17.06
CA HIS A 409 25.83 -7.48 -18.13
C HIS A 409 25.02 -7.30 -19.42
N LEU A 410 24.16 -8.27 -19.77
CA LEU A 410 23.27 -8.17 -20.93
C LEU A 410 22.22 -7.07 -20.76
N VAL A 411 21.55 -7.01 -19.61
CA VAL A 411 20.57 -5.95 -19.31
C VAL A 411 21.26 -4.58 -19.28
N GLY A 412 22.43 -4.49 -18.64
CA GLY A 412 23.24 -3.28 -18.59
C GLY A 412 23.65 -2.80 -19.98
N ALA A 413 24.12 -3.71 -20.84
CA ALA A 413 24.46 -3.41 -22.23
C ALA A 413 23.23 -2.96 -23.03
N LEU A 414 22.09 -3.62 -22.88
CA LEU A 414 20.85 -3.24 -23.56
C LEU A 414 20.38 -1.83 -23.15
N VAL A 415 20.41 -1.53 -21.84
CA VAL A 415 20.07 -0.20 -21.31
C VAL A 415 21.06 0.83 -21.84
N TYR A 416 22.36 0.54 -21.80
CA TYR A 416 23.41 1.42 -22.28
C TYR A 416 23.28 1.73 -23.77
N ILE A 417 23.06 0.70 -24.61
CA ILE A 417 22.80 0.85 -26.05
C ILE A 417 21.52 1.65 -26.28
N THR A 418 20.44 1.36 -25.55
CA THR A 418 19.18 2.10 -25.69
C THR A 418 19.38 3.58 -25.37
N VAL A 419 20.08 3.90 -24.29
CA VAL A 419 20.41 5.28 -23.91
C VAL A 419 21.30 5.94 -24.97
N LEU A 420 22.36 5.27 -25.43
CA LEU A 420 23.27 5.77 -26.46
C LEU A 420 22.57 6.03 -27.80
N VAL A 421 21.76 5.09 -28.26
CA VAL A 421 20.99 5.21 -29.51
C VAL A 421 20.00 6.36 -29.38
N TYR A 422 19.27 6.43 -28.26
CA TYR A 422 18.31 7.49 -28.03
C TYR A 422 18.99 8.87 -27.94
N PHE A 423 20.12 8.97 -27.24
CA PHE A 423 20.91 10.19 -27.14
C PHE A 423 21.55 10.60 -28.47
N GLY A 424 22.06 9.64 -29.24
CA GLY A 424 22.60 9.88 -30.58
C GLY A 424 21.53 10.34 -31.57
N LEU A 425 20.34 9.74 -31.53
CA LEU A 425 19.17 10.19 -32.29
C LEU A 425 18.72 11.59 -31.87
N TRP A 426 18.79 11.89 -30.57
CA TRP A 426 18.46 13.19 -30.01
C TRP A 426 19.40 14.30 -30.49
N VAL A 427 20.73 14.08 -30.39
CA VAL A 427 21.74 15.02 -30.90
C VAL A 427 21.59 15.25 -32.40
N ARG A 428 21.34 14.18 -33.17
CA ARG A 428 21.15 14.28 -34.64
C ARG A 428 19.88 15.06 -35.03
N ARG A 429 18.85 15.05 -34.18
CA ARG A 429 17.61 15.83 -34.38
C ARG A 429 17.76 17.30 -33.99
N LEU A 430 18.67 17.64 -33.08
CA LEU A 430 18.98 19.03 -32.72
C LEU A 430 19.94 19.70 -33.72
N ALA A 431 20.77 18.91 -34.42
CA ALA A 431 21.73 19.39 -35.40
C ALA A 431 21.15 19.60 -36.82
N ARG A 432 19.86 19.30 -37.03
CA ARG A 432 19.09 19.62 -38.24
C ARG A 432 18.12 20.74 -37.92
#